data_AF-A0A962PTP2-F1
#
_entry.id   AF-A0A962PTP2-F1
#
_cell.length_a   1.000
_cell.length_b   1.000
_cell.length_c   1.000
_cell.angle_alpha   90.00
_cell.angle_beta   90.00
_cell.angle_gamma   90.00
#
_symmetry.space_group_name_H-M   'P 1'
#
loop_
_entity.id
_entity.type
_entity.pdbx_description
1 polymer ?
#
loop_
_entity_poly.entity_id
_entity_poly.type
_entity_poly.pdbx_seq_one_letter_code
_entity_poly.pdbx_strand_id
1 'polypeptide(L)' 'MTVEVREIQGFDSVRFMGPGILKIIQREREGLTIHAPSYVMRDIASDVVDGELTVGYRSPKVVIWLFRQHLLSQSGYGED' A
#
# COMPACT_ATOMS: atom_id res chain seq x y z
N MET A 1 -16.94 -11.83 -7.35
CA MET A 1 -16.26 -11.02 -6.33
C MET A 1 -15.29 -11.92 -5.59
N THR A 2 -14.05 -11.50 -5.42
CA THR A 2 -12.97 -12.29 -4.82
C THR A 2 -12.54 -11.62 -3.51
N VAL A 3 -12.14 -12.44 -2.54
CA VAL A 3 -11.62 -12.00 -1.25
C VAL A 3 -10.19 -12.50 -1.12
N GLU A 4 -9.27 -11.62 -0.76
CA GLU A 4 -7.87 -11.95 -0.49
C GLU A 4 -7.50 -11.41 0.89
N VAL A 5 -6.88 -12.25 1.71
CA VAL A 5 -6.33 -11.88 3.02
C VAL A 5 -4.83 -11.86 2.90
N ARG A 6 -4.21 -10.73 3.25
CA ARG A 6 -2.76 -10.54 3.22
C ARG A 6 -2.26 -10.38 4.64
N GLU A 7 -1.20 -11.12 4.96
CA GLU A 7 -0.37 -10.82 6.12
C GLU A 7 0.37 -9.50 5.85
N ILE A 8 0.37 -8.62 6.83
CA ILE A 8 1.04 -7.32 6.78
C ILE A 8 1.81 -7.12 8.07
N GLN A 9 2.87 -6.32 7.99
CA GLN A 9 3.61 -5.87 9.17
C GLN A 9 2.76 -4.88 9.97
N GLY A 10 3.17 -4.60 11.20
CA GLY A 10 2.56 -3.55 12.03
C GLY A 10 2.65 -2.19 11.34
N PHE A 11 1.59 -1.37 11.47
CA PHE A 11 1.51 -0.04 10.86
C PHE A 11 0.74 0.90 11.78
N ASP A 12 1.14 2.18 11.76
CA ASP A 12 0.53 3.24 12.56
C ASP A 12 -0.31 4.20 11.70
N SER A 13 -0.14 4.14 10.38
CA SER A 13 -0.85 5.00 9.43
C SER A 13 -1.19 4.25 8.14
N VAL A 14 -2.18 4.76 7.41
CA VAL A 14 -2.67 4.14 6.17
C VAL A 14 -2.73 5.18 5.06
N ARG A 15 -2.09 4.87 3.94
CA ARG A 15 -2.20 5.62 2.68
C ARG A 15 -3.01 4.81 1.67
N PHE A 16 -4.25 5.24 1.45
CA PHE A 16 -5.15 4.64 0.47
C PHE A 16 -5.07 5.38 -0.87
N MET A 17 -4.72 4.67 -1.95
CA MET A 17 -4.49 5.25 -3.27
C MET A 17 -5.35 4.60 -4.35
N GLY A 18 -6.38 5.33 -4.80
CA GLY A 18 -7.19 4.97 -5.95
C GLY A 18 -8.67 4.77 -5.60
N PRO A 19 -9.47 4.29 -6.58
CA PRO A 19 -10.89 4.11 -6.39
C PRO A 19 -11.18 2.92 -5.47
N GLY A 20 -12.06 3.14 -4.49
CA GLY A 20 -12.53 2.08 -3.60
C GLY A 20 -12.96 2.64 -2.26
N ILE A 21 -13.29 1.73 -1.35
CA ILE A 21 -13.72 2.05 0.01
C ILE A 21 -12.70 1.43 0.96
N LEU A 22 -12.09 2.26 1.81
CA LEU A 22 -11.28 1.80 2.93
C LEU A 22 -12.17 1.62 4.16
N LYS A 23 -12.11 0.45 4.79
CA LYS A 23 -12.73 0.17 6.09
C LYS A 23 -11.66 -0.19 7.10
N ILE A 24 -11.51 0.64 8.13
CA ILE A 24 -10.56 0.42 9.23
C ILE A 24 -11.31 -0.21 10.40
N ILE A 25 -10.73 -1.25 10.99
CA ILE A 25 -11.27 -1.94 12.17
C ILE A 25 -10.12 -2.16 13.15
N GLN A 26 -10.21 -1.61 14.36
CA GLN A 26 -9.23 -1.84 15.42
C GLN A 26 -9.44 -3.22 16.05
N ARG A 27 -8.39 -4.03 16.12
CA ARG A 27 -8.37 -5.40 16.66
C ARG A 27 -7.03 -5.68 17.33
N GLU A 28 -6.94 -6.81 18.03
CA GLU A 28 -5.69 -7.28 18.66
C GLU A 28 -4.61 -7.71 17.66
N ARG A 29 -5.00 -7.95 16.40
CA ARG A 29 -4.10 -8.40 15.33
C ARG A 29 -4.28 -7.54 14.09
N GLU A 30 -3.17 -7.17 13.49
CA GLU A 30 -3.12 -6.48 12.21
C GLU A 30 -3.50 -7.43 11.06
N GLY A 31 -4.08 -6.87 10.00
CA GLY A 31 -4.44 -7.63 8.82
C GLY A 31 -5.05 -6.77 7.74
N LEU A 32 -4.91 -7.23 6.49
CA LEU A 32 -5.51 -6.60 5.32
C LEU A 32 -6.42 -7.58 4.59
N THR A 33 -7.69 -7.21 4.45
CA THR A 33 -8.68 -7.96 3.67
C THR A 33 -9.13 -7.13 2.47
N ILE A 34 -8.94 -7.66 1.27
CA ILE A 34 -9.27 -6.98 0.01
C ILE A 34 -10.48 -7.68 -0.61
N HIS A 35 -11.51 -6.90 -0.90
CA HIS A 35 -12.69 -7.32 -1.64
C HIS A 35 -12.68 -6.66 -3.01
N ALA A 36 -12.45 -7.44 -4.06
CA ALA A 36 -12.36 -6.89 -5.42
C ALA A 36 -12.78 -7.91 -6.49
N PRO A 37 -13.17 -7.46 -7.69
CA PRO A 37 -13.26 -8.35 -8.85
C PRO A 37 -11.92 -9.05 -9.14
N SER A 38 -11.96 -10.30 -9.60
CA SER A 38 -10.76 -11.10 -9.85
C SER A 38 -9.79 -10.46 -10.84
N TYR A 39 -10.33 -9.71 -11.82
CA TYR A 39 -9.53 -9.06 -12.86
C TYR A 39 -8.71 -7.86 -12.36
N VAL A 40 -9.05 -7.26 -11.21
CA VAL A 40 -8.26 -6.17 -10.60
C VAL A 40 -7.38 -6.63 -9.45
N MET A 41 -7.65 -7.79 -8.84
CA MET A 41 -6.95 -8.23 -7.62
C MET A 41 -5.42 -8.26 -7.79
N ARG A 42 -4.97 -8.70 -8.98
CA ARG A 42 -3.54 -8.76 -9.34
C ARG A 42 -2.87 -7.40 -9.46
N ASP A 43 -3.66 -6.36 -9.70
CA ASP A 43 -3.20 -4.99 -9.83
C ASP A 43 -3.27 -4.24 -8.50
N ILE A 44 -3.77 -4.84 -7.42
CA ILE A 44 -3.79 -4.21 -6.10
C ILE A 44 -2.48 -4.53 -5.38
N ALA A 45 -1.70 -3.50 -5.11
CA ALA A 45 -0.49 -3.57 -4.31
C ALA A 45 -0.77 -3.10 -2.87
N SER A 46 -0.05 -3.70 -1.94
CA SER A 46 -0.04 -3.32 -0.54
C SER A 46 1.37 -3.53 0.02
N ASP A 47 1.91 -2.54 0.71
CA ASP A 47 3.21 -2.65 1.37
C ASP A 47 3.26 -1.77 2.61
N VAL A 48 4.12 -2.13 3.56
CA VAL A 48 4.36 -1.35 4.77
C VAL A 48 5.78 -0.81 4.72
N VAL A 49 5.91 0.52 4.67
CA VAL A 49 7.20 1.23 4.64
C VAL A 49 7.19 2.28 5.73
N ASP A 50 8.20 2.27 6.61
CA ASP A 50 8.34 3.21 7.72
C ASP A 50 7.08 3.34 8.62
N GLY A 51 6.36 2.22 8.81
CA GLY A 51 5.13 2.18 9.60
C GLY A 51 3.88 2.72 8.90
N GLU A 52 3.96 3.10 7.62
CA GLU A 52 2.80 3.48 6.79
C GLU A 52 2.39 2.32 5.88
N LEU A 53 1.17 1.80 6.06
CA LEU A 53 0.55 0.86 5.13
C LEU A 53 0.06 1.61 3.89
N THR A 54 0.76 1.42 2.77
CA THR A 54 0.29 1.90 1.47
C THR A 54 -0.50 0.81 0.78
N VAL A 55 -1.73 1.11 0.36
CA VAL A 55 -2.58 0.18 -0.41
C VAL A 55 -3.23 0.91 -1.57
N GLY A 56 -3.20 0.30 -2.76
CA GLY A 56 -3.75 0.92 -3.96
C GLY A 56 -3.47 0.16 -5.23
N TYR A 57 -3.83 0.75 -6.37
CA TYR A 57 -3.58 0.15 -7.67
C TYR A 57 -2.14 0.36 -8.14
N ARG A 58 -1.50 -0.74 -8.53
CA ARG A 58 -0.20 -0.80 -9.18
C ARG A 58 -0.35 -0.44 -10.67
N SER A 59 -0.59 0.83 -10.99
CA SER A 59 -0.47 1.26 -12.39
C SER A 59 1.01 1.23 -12.80
N PRO A 60 1.40 0.54 -13.89
CA PRO A 60 2.79 0.51 -14.36
C PRO A 60 3.39 1.91 -14.56
N LYS A 61 2.55 2.91 -14.85
CA LYS A 61 2.95 4.31 -15.04
C LYS A 61 3.08 5.10 -13.74
N VAL A 62 2.40 4.70 -12.66
CA VAL A 62 2.36 5.43 -11.37
C VAL A 62 3.40 4.90 -10.38
N VAL A 63 3.70 3.59 -10.43
CA VAL A 63 4.63 2.92 -9.51
C VAL A 63 6.07 3.37 -9.74
N ILE A 64 6.47 3.58 -10.99
CA ILE A 64 7.81 4.11 -11.32
C ILE A 64 7.98 5.52 -10.76
N TRP A 65 6.92 6.34 -10.74
CA TRP A 65 7.01 7.72 -10.27
C TRP A 65 7.12 7.81 -8.74
N LEU A 66 6.30 7.05 -7.99
CA LEU A 66 6.34 7.05 -6.52
C LEU A 66 7.60 6.38 -5.97
N PHE A 67 8.06 5.27 -6.58
CA PHE A 67 9.31 4.61 -6.17
C PHE A 67 10.52 5.51 -6.46
N ARG A 68 10.52 6.24 -7.59
CA ARG A 68 11.56 7.22 -7.91
C ARG A 68 11.56 8.40 -6.95
N GLN A 69 10.39 8.90 -6.52
CA GLN A 69 10.31 9.98 -5.55
C GLN A 69 10.82 9.55 -4.17
N HIS A 70 10.53 8.32 -3.74
CA HIS A 70 11.03 7.77 -2.47
C HIS A 70 12.56 7.54 -2.50
N LEU A 71 13.12 7.04 -3.60
CA LEU A 71 14.58 6.90 -3.76
C LEU A 71 15.30 8.27 -3.77
N LEU A 72 14.70 9.28 -4.40
CA LEU A 72 15.27 10.63 -4.43
C LEU A 72 15.18 11.36 -3.09
N SER A 73 14.16 11.10 -2.26
CA SER A 73 14.09 11.67 -0.91
C SER A 73 15.07 11.04 0.08
N GLN A 74 15.48 9.80 -0.14
CA GLN A 74 16.51 9.13 0.69
C GLN A 74 17.95 9.45 0.24
N SER A 75 18.14 9.97 -0.98
CA SER A 75 19.47 10.33 -1.52
C SER A 75 19.89 11.78 -1.20
N GLY A 76 19.08 12.54 -0.45
CA GLY A 76 19.26 13.97 -0.19
C GLY A 76 19.81 14.35 1.19
N TYR A 77 20.22 13.39 2.01
CA TYR A 77 20.91 13.67 3.29
C TYR A 77 22.28 13.00 3.29
N GLY A 78 23.27 13.73 2.79
CA GLY A 78 24.66 13.32 2.90
C GLY A 78 25.57 14.07 1.95
N GLU A 79 25.70 15.39 2.13
CA GLU A 79 26.98 16.10 1.94
C GLU A 79 27.03 17.26 2.97
N ASP A 80 28.20 17.40 3.60
CA ASP A 80 28.62 18.36 4.64
C ASP A 80 28.29 19.84 4.35
#